data_AF-A0A2D5QHD9-F1
#
_entry.id   AF-A0A2D5QHD9-F1
#
_cell.length_a   1.000
_cell.length_b   1.000
_cell.length_c   1.000
_cell.angle_alpha   90.00
_cell.angle_beta   90.00
_cell.angle_gamma   90.00
#
_symmetry.space_group_name_H-M   'P 1'
#
loop_
_entity.id
_entity.type
_entity.pdbx_description
1 polymer ?
#
loop_
_entity_poly.entity_id
_entity_poly.type
_entity_poly.pdbx_seq_one_letter_code
_entity_poly.pdbx_strand_id
1 'polypeptide(L)'
;MKLHGDHILLISNFIIYISLTLTGAVAGYYLAQKLRPIQKEQKEIENKLVETQKELSDYQQKVADHFRNTSKDASNLSKNFESLLEQLASGALQLANTDISRQILNSSSNKTGDAGFHLSENIKPPKDYAPKVPGGVLNEKYGLDETKDSINNPANSDSPYVTESDDDPTLNIN
;
A
#
# COMPACT_ATOMS: atom_id res chain seq x y z
N MET A 1 91.80 31.65 16.93
CA MET A 1 90.51 32.36 16.82
C MET A 1 89.69 31.74 15.68
N LYS A 2 89.30 30.46 15.79
CA LYS A 2 88.53 29.72 14.76
C LYS A 2 87.34 28.97 15.38
N LEU A 3 87.43 28.61 16.65
CA LEU A 3 86.35 27.99 17.44
C LEU A 3 85.06 28.83 17.54
N HIS A 4 85.12 30.17 17.48
CA HIS A 4 83.91 31.00 17.58
C HIS A 4 83.11 31.07 16.26
N GLY A 5 83.73 30.82 15.10
CA GLY A 5 83.04 30.92 13.80
C GLY A 5 82.10 29.74 13.54
N ASP A 6 82.53 28.54 13.93
CA ASP A 6 81.78 27.31 13.65
C ASP A 6 80.49 27.23 14.48
N HIS A 7 80.51 27.67 15.74
CA HIS A 7 79.31 27.74 16.57
C HIS A 7 78.27 28.73 16.02
N ILE A 8 78.70 29.84 15.43
CA ILE A 8 77.80 30.84 14.83
C ILE A 8 77.09 30.27 13.60
N LEU A 9 77.81 29.50 12.76
CA LEU A 9 77.21 28.85 11.59
C LEU A 9 76.22 27.74 11.98
N LEU A 10 76.54 26.95 13.01
CA LEU A 10 75.63 25.92 13.52
C LEU A 10 74.33 26.53 14.08
N ILE A 11 74.42 27.63 14.83
CA ILE A 11 73.24 28.32 15.39
C ILE A 11 72.35 28.91 14.28
N SER A 12 72.94 29.54 13.26
CA SER A 12 72.20 30.07 12.10
C SER A 12 71.39 28.99 11.37
N ASN A 13 72.03 27.84 11.09
CA ASN A 13 71.34 26.72 10.43
C ASN A 13 70.19 26.17 11.26
N PHE A 14 70.37 26.09 12.59
CA PHE A 14 69.32 25.63 13.49
C PHE A 14 68.09 26.56 13.47
N ILE A 15 68.31 27.88 13.40
CA ILE A 15 67.23 28.88 13.26
C ILE A 15 66.49 28.72 11.92
N ILE A 16 67.22 28.45 10.83
CA ILE A 16 66.62 28.22 9.51
C ILE A 16 65.75 26.96 9.53
N TYR A 17 66.24 25.85 10.10
CA TYR A 17 65.44 24.63 10.21
C TYR A 17 64.19 24.81 11.07
N ILE A 18 64.31 25.48 12.22
CA ILE A 18 63.15 25.75 13.09
C ILE A 18 62.11 26.61 12.37
N SER A 19 62.52 27.68 11.68
CA SER A 19 61.57 28.56 10.99
C SER A 19 60.86 27.84 9.83
N LEU A 20 61.56 26.98 9.09
CA LEU A 20 60.98 26.16 8.03
C LEU A 20 60.00 25.13 8.60
N THR A 21 60.38 24.43 9.68
CA THR A 21 59.49 23.47 10.35
C THR A 21 58.26 24.14 10.91
N LEU A 22 58.38 25.32 11.51
CA LEU A 22 57.25 26.04 12.08
C LEU A 22 56.26 26.48 10.98
N THR A 23 56.79 27.00 9.88
CA THR A 23 55.97 27.43 8.73
C THR A 23 55.30 26.23 8.06
N GLY A 24 56.04 25.13 7.88
CA GLY A 24 55.53 23.88 7.34
C GLY A 24 54.48 23.21 8.24
N ALA A 25 54.66 23.26 9.56
CA ALA A 25 53.69 22.71 10.51
C ALA A 25 52.37 23.49 10.51
N VAL A 26 52.42 24.82 10.43
CA VAL A 26 51.22 25.67 10.35
C VAL A 26 50.49 25.43 9.02
N ALA A 27 51.21 25.44 7.90
CA ALA A 27 50.63 25.17 6.58
C ALA A 27 50.07 23.74 6.49
N GLY A 28 50.81 22.75 7.01
CA GLY A 28 50.41 21.36 7.07
C GLY A 28 49.18 21.14 7.96
N TYR A 29 49.08 21.84 9.10
CA TYR A 29 47.91 21.78 9.98
C TYR A 29 46.66 22.36 9.29
N TYR A 30 46.79 23.51 8.64
CA TYR A 30 45.69 24.11 7.87
C TYR A 30 45.23 23.21 6.71
N LEU A 31 46.17 22.60 5.99
CA LEU A 31 45.87 21.67 4.91
C LEU A 31 45.20 20.41 5.47
N ALA A 32 45.74 19.81 6.52
CA ALA A 32 45.15 18.65 7.18
C ALA A 32 43.72 18.93 7.67
N GLN A 33 43.47 20.12 8.24
CA GLN A 33 42.13 20.51 8.68
C GLN A 33 41.15 20.61 7.50
N LYS A 34 41.60 21.07 6.32
CA LYS A 34 40.79 21.10 5.09
C LYS A 34 40.56 19.72 4.45
N LEU A 35 41.45 18.75 4.64
CA LEU A 35 41.26 17.38 4.13
C LEU A 35 40.42 16.47 5.04
N ARG A 36 40.24 16.82 6.32
CA ARG A 36 39.34 16.09 7.24
C ARG A 36 37.89 15.93 6.76
N PRO A 37 37.21 16.91 6.13
CA PRO A 37 35.85 16.72 5.63
C PRO A 37 35.73 15.70 4.50
N ILE A 38 36.73 15.56 3.62
CA ILE A 38 36.72 14.58 2.51
C ILE A 38 36.61 13.13 3.02
N GLN A 39 37.29 12.82 4.13
CA GLN A 39 37.21 11.50 4.76
C GLN A 39 35.81 11.22 5.35
N LYS A 40 35.09 12.28 5.77
CA LYS A 40 33.73 12.16 6.29
C LYS A 40 32.72 11.95 5.17
N GLU A 41 32.87 12.65 4.05
CA GLU A 41 32.02 12.47 2.87
C GLU A 41 32.14 11.05 2.28
N GLN A 42 33.35 10.48 2.20
CA GLN A 42 33.53 9.10 1.73
C GLN A 42 32.82 8.09 2.64
N LYS A 43 32.91 8.28 3.96
CA LYS A 43 32.20 7.44 4.93
C LYS A 43 30.68 7.59 4.83
N GLU A 44 30.18 8.79 4.54
CA GLU A 44 28.76 9.01 4.30
C GLU A 44 28.28 8.29 3.04
N ILE A 45 29.05 8.33 1.96
CA ILE A 45 28.73 7.64 0.70
C ILE A 45 28.73 6.12 0.91
N GLU A 46 29.72 5.57 1.61
CA GLU A 46 29.77 4.16 1.97
C GLU A 46 28.54 3.76 2.81
N ASN A 47 28.17 4.57 3.79
CA ASN A 47 26.97 4.33 4.60
C ASN A 47 25.69 4.38 3.76
N LYS A 48 25.56 5.32 2.81
CA LYS A 48 24.40 5.39 1.91
C LYS A 48 24.30 4.14 1.02
N LEU A 49 25.43 3.61 0.53
CA LEU A 49 25.43 2.36 -0.25
C LEU A 49 25.00 1.17 0.60
N VAL A 50 25.51 1.06 1.83
CA VAL A 50 25.10 -0.01 2.75
C VAL A 50 23.62 0.10 3.12
N GLU A 51 23.13 1.31 3.37
CA GLU A 51 21.72 1.59 3.70
C GLU A 51 20.80 1.21 2.53
N THR A 52 21.06 1.70 1.32
CA THR A 52 20.29 1.36 0.12
C THR A 52 20.30 -0.13 -0.21
N GLN A 53 21.46 -0.80 -0.06
CA GLN A 53 21.55 -2.23 -0.25
C GLN A 53 20.70 -3.01 0.77
N LYS A 54 20.66 -2.52 2.01
CA LYS A 54 19.83 -3.09 3.08
C LYS A 54 18.34 -2.90 2.79
N GLU A 55 17.93 -1.69 2.41
CA GLU A 55 16.53 -1.40 2.05
C GLU A 55 16.03 -2.30 0.91
N LEU A 56 16.87 -2.53 -0.10
CA LEU A 56 16.53 -3.42 -1.22
C LEU A 56 16.38 -4.87 -0.76
N SER A 57 17.25 -5.36 0.12
CA SER A 57 17.15 -6.70 0.72
C SER A 57 15.87 -6.84 1.55
N ASP A 58 15.55 -5.85 2.37
CA ASP A 58 14.33 -5.84 3.19
C ASP A 58 13.07 -5.81 2.33
N TYR A 59 13.08 -5.05 1.24
CA TYR A 59 11.98 -5.04 0.26
C TYR A 59 11.80 -6.41 -0.40
N GLN A 60 12.89 -7.03 -0.86
CA GLN A 60 12.85 -8.37 -1.46
C GLN A 60 12.29 -9.41 -0.48
N GLN A 61 12.69 -9.36 0.79
CA GLN A 61 12.16 -10.24 1.83
C GLN A 61 10.67 -10.00 2.06
N LYS A 62 10.25 -8.74 2.18
CA LYS A 62 8.84 -8.38 2.39
C LYS A 62 7.95 -8.84 1.25
N VAL A 63 8.41 -8.70 0.00
CA VAL A 63 7.68 -9.19 -1.18
C VAL A 63 7.60 -10.71 -1.16
N ALA A 64 8.71 -11.41 -0.88
CA ALA A 64 8.71 -12.86 -0.79
C ALA A 64 7.74 -13.38 0.29
N ASP A 65 7.68 -12.73 1.44
CA ASP A 65 6.76 -13.09 2.52
C ASP A 65 5.30 -12.79 2.16
N HIS A 66 5.02 -11.68 1.45
CA HIS A 66 3.69 -11.40 0.95
C HIS A 66 3.24 -12.45 -0.08
N PHE A 67 4.12 -12.85 -1.01
CA PHE A 67 3.82 -13.92 -1.97
C PHE A 67 3.59 -15.26 -1.29
N ARG A 68 4.37 -15.63 -0.25
CA ARG A 68 4.13 -16.86 0.51
C ARG A 68 2.76 -16.87 1.18
N ASN A 69 2.39 -15.77 1.84
CA ASN A 69 1.09 -15.64 2.50
C ASN A 69 -0.05 -15.69 1.47
N THR A 70 0.05 -14.90 0.40
CA THR A 70 -0.95 -14.89 -0.69
C THR A 70 -1.07 -16.25 -1.36
N SER A 71 0.02 -16.98 -1.60
CA SER A 71 -0.04 -18.35 -2.16
C SER A 71 -0.73 -19.32 -1.21
N LYS A 72 -0.57 -19.15 0.11
CA LYS A 72 -1.30 -19.95 1.11
C LYS A 72 -2.79 -19.66 1.06
N ASP A 73 -3.18 -18.39 0.95
CA ASP A 73 -4.58 -17.98 0.83
C ASP A 73 -5.20 -18.45 -0.49
N ALA A 74 -4.47 -18.33 -1.60
CA ALA A 74 -4.88 -18.84 -2.90
C ALA A 74 -5.06 -20.37 -2.88
N SER A 75 -4.16 -21.11 -2.22
CA SER A 75 -4.30 -22.56 -2.05
C SER A 75 -5.53 -22.92 -1.21
N ASN A 76 -5.81 -22.18 -0.14
CA ASN A 76 -7.01 -22.37 0.66
C ASN A 76 -8.28 -22.08 -0.16
N LEU A 77 -8.26 -21.05 -1.01
CA LEU A 77 -9.35 -20.75 -1.93
C LEU A 77 -9.58 -21.89 -2.92
N SER A 78 -8.54 -22.45 -3.52
CA SER A 78 -8.67 -23.63 -4.40
C SER A 78 -9.34 -24.80 -3.69
N LYS A 79 -8.94 -25.12 -2.45
CA LYS A 79 -9.58 -26.18 -1.65
C LYS A 79 -11.06 -25.91 -1.40
N ASN A 80 -11.41 -24.66 -1.10
CA ASN A 80 -12.81 -24.26 -0.91
C ASN A 80 -13.61 -24.38 -2.21
N PHE A 81 -13.03 -24.02 -3.37
CA PHE A 81 -13.67 -24.22 -4.67
C PHE A 81 -13.94 -25.69 -4.99
N GLU A 82 -13.01 -26.59 -4.68
CA GLU A 82 -13.21 -28.03 -4.84
C GLU A 82 -14.37 -28.52 -3.96
N SER A 83 -14.42 -28.10 -2.70
CA SER A 83 -15.51 -28.46 -1.79
C SER A 83 -16.88 -27.91 -2.24
N LEU A 84 -16.91 -26.68 -2.78
CA LEU A 84 -18.13 -26.12 -3.35
C LEU A 84 -18.61 -26.91 -4.56
N LEU A 85 -17.71 -27.37 -5.42
CA LEU A 85 -18.05 -28.23 -6.56
C LEU A 85 -18.58 -29.60 -6.10
N GLU A 86 -18.00 -30.18 -5.05
CA GLU A 86 -18.49 -31.42 -4.46
C GLU A 86 -19.92 -31.26 -3.90
N GLN A 87 -20.17 -30.17 -3.16
CA GLN A 87 -21.51 -29.85 -2.66
C GLN A 87 -22.51 -29.55 -3.77
N LEU A 88 -22.08 -28.88 -4.84
CA LEU A 88 -22.90 -28.62 -6.01
C LEU A 88 -23.25 -29.93 -6.75
N ALA A 89 -22.28 -30.83 -6.93
CA ALA A 89 -22.50 -32.14 -7.52
C ALA A 89 -23.45 -32.99 -6.67
N SER A 90 -23.22 -33.04 -5.36
CA SER A 90 -24.09 -33.75 -4.42
C SER A 90 -25.50 -33.14 -4.36
N GLY A 91 -25.61 -31.82 -4.37
CA GLY A 91 -26.88 -31.10 -4.38
C GLY A 91 -27.64 -31.31 -5.70
N ALA A 92 -26.95 -31.26 -6.84
CA ALA A 92 -27.53 -31.55 -8.15
C ALA A 92 -28.02 -33.00 -8.24
N LEU A 93 -27.26 -33.98 -7.74
CA LEU A 93 -27.67 -35.38 -7.67
C LEU A 93 -28.88 -35.59 -6.75
N GLN A 94 -28.90 -34.92 -5.59
CA GLN A 94 -30.02 -34.98 -4.66
C GLN A 94 -31.29 -34.37 -5.27
N LEU A 95 -31.17 -33.24 -5.97
CA LEU A 95 -32.31 -32.58 -6.61
C LEU A 95 -32.79 -33.31 -7.88
N ALA A 96 -31.87 -33.98 -8.59
CA ALA A 96 -32.17 -34.82 -9.75
C ALA A 96 -32.68 -36.22 -9.38
N ASN A 97 -32.66 -36.60 -8.09
CA ASN A 97 -33.18 -37.87 -7.65
C ASN A 97 -34.71 -37.93 -7.87
N THR A 98 -35.12 -38.85 -8.74
CA THR A 98 -36.51 -39.04 -9.15
C THR A 98 -37.43 -39.33 -7.97
N ASP A 99 -36.96 -39.95 -6.89
CA ASP A 99 -37.77 -40.23 -5.69
C ASP A 99 -38.17 -38.95 -4.94
N ILE A 100 -37.28 -37.95 -4.88
CA ILE A 100 -37.58 -36.64 -4.29
C ILE A 100 -38.49 -35.85 -5.22
N SER A 101 -38.25 -35.87 -6.54
CA SER A 101 -39.17 -35.26 -7.50
C SER A 101 -40.58 -35.87 -7.41
N ARG A 102 -40.67 -37.20 -7.26
CA ARG A 102 -41.92 -37.94 -7.02
C ARG A 102 -42.54 -37.57 -5.68
N GLN A 103 -41.76 -37.41 -4.61
CA GLN A 103 -42.25 -36.99 -3.30
C GLN A 103 -42.79 -35.55 -3.30
N ILE A 104 -42.12 -34.62 -3.99
CA ILE A 104 -42.60 -33.25 -4.21
C ILE A 104 -43.88 -33.27 -5.04
N LEU A 105 -43.91 -34.02 -6.15
CA LEU A 105 -45.12 -34.19 -6.96
C LEU A 105 -46.28 -34.81 -6.17
N ASN A 106 -46.02 -35.84 -5.35
CA ASN A 106 -47.05 -36.49 -4.53
C ASN A 106 -47.53 -35.59 -3.38
N SER A 107 -46.63 -34.83 -2.76
CA SER A 107 -47.01 -33.84 -1.72
C SER A 107 -47.76 -32.65 -2.30
N SER A 108 -47.46 -32.25 -3.54
CA SER A 108 -48.21 -31.26 -4.32
C SER A 108 -49.57 -31.82 -4.77
N SER A 109 -49.62 -33.09 -5.19
CA SER A 109 -50.85 -33.78 -5.60
C SER A 109 -51.80 -34.05 -4.42
N ASN A 110 -51.29 -34.14 -3.19
CA ASN A 110 -52.10 -34.21 -1.96
C ASN A 110 -52.48 -32.83 -1.39
N LYS A 111 -51.98 -31.75 -2.00
CA LYS A 111 -52.41 -30.36 -1.77
C LYS A 111 -53.19 -29.83 -2.98
N THR A 112 -54.15 -30.60 -3.49
CA THR A 112 -55.22 -30.04 -4.32
C THR A 112 -56.21 -29.30 -3.42
N GLY A 113 -55.78 -28.13 -2.97
CA GLY A 113 -56.52 -27.23 -2.11
C GLY A 113 -55.72 -25.94 -2.03
N ASP A 114 -55.88 -25.11 -3.07
CA ASP A 114 -55.45 -23.72 -3.10
C ASP A 114 -54.02 -23.44 -2.60
N ALA A 115 -53.03 -23.90 -3.35
CA ALA A 115 -51.70 -23.29 -3.30
C ALA A 115 -51.53 -22.51 -4.59
N GLY A 116 -52.20 -21.35 -4.67
CA GLY A 116 -51.77 -20.29 -5.54
C GLY A 116 -50.25 -20.18 -5.41
N PHE A 117 -49.55 -20.39 -6.52
CA PHE A 117 -48.17 -19.96 -6.62
C PHE A 117 -48.26 -18.45 -6.41
N HIS A 118 -48.11 -17.99 -5.16
CA HIS A 118 -47.71 -16.63 -4.85
C HIS A 118 -46.31 -16.54 -5.46
N LEU A 119 -46.28 -16.32 -6.78
CA LEU A 119 -45.25 -15.57 -7.48
C LEU A 119 -45.27 -14.32 -6.65
N SER A 120 -44.44 -14.29 -5.61
CA SER A 120 -44.27 -13.09 -4.81
C SER A 120 -44.00 -12.06 -5.89
N GLU A 121 -44.90 -11.10 -6.01
CA GLU A 121 -44.98 -10.05 -7.04
C GLU A 121 -43.72 -9.15 -7.05
N ASN A 122 -42.67 -9.61 -6.39
CA ASN A 122 -41.44 -8.97 -6.03
C ASN A 122 -40.23 -9.74 -6.58
N ILE A 123 -40.36 -10.45 -7.72
CA ILE A 123 -39.20 -10.70 -8.58
C ILE A 123 -38.95 -9.38 -9.32
N LYS A 124 -38.33 -8.44 -8.60
CA LYS A 124 -37.86 -7.20 -9.20
C LYS A 124 -36.67 -7.51 -10.11
N PRO A 125 -36.56 -6.85 -11.29
CA PRO A 125 -35.35 -6.93 -12.09
C PRO A 125 -34.14 -6.58 -11.22
N PRO A 126 -32.95 -7.16 -11.50
CA PRO A 126 -31.75 -6.89 -10.72
C PRO A 126 -31.56 -5.38 -10.63
N LYS A 127 -31.52 -4.88 -9.39
CA LYS A 127 -31.30 -3.46 -9.14
C LYS A 127 -29.97 -3.08 -9.80
N ASP A 128 -30.00 -2.08 -10.66
CA ASP A 128 -28.77 -1.44 -11.12
C ASP A 128 -28.19 -0.68 -9.92
N TYR A 129 -27.07 -1.20 -9.39
CA TYR A 129 -26.42 -0.64 -8.21
C TYR A 129 -25.65 0.66 -8.51
N ALA A 130 -25.70 1.15 -9.75
CA ALA A 130 -25.09 2.42 -10.12
C ALA A 130 -25.87 3.60 -9.51
N PRO A 131 -25.25 4.42 -8.63
CA PRO A 131 -25.85 5.66 -8.17
C PRO A 131 -26.16 6.57 -9.37
N LYS A 132 -27.41 7.01 -9.50
CA LYS A 132 -27.81 7.94 -10.57
C LYS A 132 -27.38 9.36 -10.20
N VAL A 133 -26.14 9.68 -10.53
CA VAL A 133 -25.61 11.04 -10.40
C VAL A 133 -25.73 11.80 -11.73
N PRO A 134 -26.03 13.11 -11.70
CA PRO A 134 -26.13 13.92 -12.91
C PRO A 134 -24.79 13.87 -13.68
N GLY A 135 -24.81 13.30 -14.88
CA GLY A 135 -23.63 13.08 -15.73
C GLY A 135 -22.99 11.68 -15.64
N GLY A 136 -23.46 10.80 -14.75
CA GLY A 136 -22.97 9.43 -14.59
C GLY A 136 -21.74 9.29 -13.70
N VAL A 137 -21.48 8.08 -13.20
CA VAL A 137 -20.33 7.76 -12.32
C VAL A 137 -18.96 7.91 -12.99
N LEU A 138 -18.94 8.08 -14.32
CA LEU A 138 -17.74 8.35 -15.11
C LEU A 138 -17.52 9.84 -15.38
N ASN A 139 -18.33 10.72 -14.79
CA ASN A 139 -18.11 12.15 -14.95
C ASN A 139 -16.88 12.59 -14.12
N GLU A 140 -16.11 13.52 -14.66
CA GLU A 140 -14.84 14.00 -14.04
C GLU A 140 -15.05 14.77 -12.72
N LYS A 141 -16.30 15.13 -12.42
CA LYS A 141 -16.73 15.91 -11.24
C LYS A 141 -17.35 15.03 -10.15
N TYR A 142 -17.39 13.71 -10.35
CA TYR A 142 -18.06 12.79 -9.45
C TYR A 142 -17.20 12.64 -8.19
N GLY A 143 -17.76 13.03 -7.04
CA GLY A 143 -17.02 13.07 -5.77
C GLY A 143 -16.12 14.30 -5.61
N LEU A 144 -16.23 15.30 -6.50
CA LEU A 144 -15.53 16.59 -6.39
C LEU A 144 -16.56 17.69 -6.12
N ASP A 145 -17.13 17.70 -4.92
CA ASP A 145 -17.78 18.91 -4.42
C ASP A 145 -16.67 19.93 -4.19
N GLU A 146 -16.70 21.05 -4.92
CA GLU A 146 -15.76 22.16 -4.75
C GLU A 146 -15.97 22.81 -3.38
N THR A 147 -15.48 22.17 -2.32
CA THR A 147 -15.28 22.80 -1.02
C THR A 147 -14.06 23.69 -1.15
N LYS A 148 -14.29 24.89 -1.68
CA LYS A 148 -13.49 26.03 -1.26
C LYS A 148 -13.76 26.17 0.24
N ASP A 149 -12.69 26.03 1.02
CA ASP A 149 -12.57 26.23 2.47
C ASP A 149 -12.57 24.96 3.33
N SER A 150 -11.37 24.37 3.49
CA SER A 150 -10.66 24.28 4.79
C SER A 150 -9.59 23.18 4.75
N ILE A 151 -8.33 23.59 4.62
CA ILE A 151 -7.19 22.76 5.00
C ILE A 151 -7.19 22.70 6.53
N ASN A 152 -7.56 21.55 7.12
CA ASN A 152 -7.00 21.01 8.37
C ASN A 152 -7.37 19.51 8.51
N ASN A 153 -6.34 18.70 8.76
CA ASN A 153 -6.23 17.24 8.80
C ASN A 153 -7.08 16.56 9.92
N PRO A 154 -7.10 15.21 10.06
CA PRO A 154 -7.52 14.10 9.17
C PRO A 154 -8.71 13.29 9.77
N ALA A 155 -9.24 12.34 8.98
CA ALA A 155 -10.04 11.19 9.43
C ALA A 155 -11.39 11.47 10.11
N ASN A 156 -12.46 11.58 9.32
CA ASN A 156 -13.69 10.90 9.67
C ASN A 156 -14.44 10.47 8.41
N SER A 157 -14.61 9.16 8.26
CA SER A 157 -15.46 8.53 7.26
C SER A 157 -16.91 8.65 7.70
N ASP A 158 -17.46 9.86 7.62
CA ASP A 158 -18.89 10.07 7.77
C ASP A 158 -19.51 10.06 6.37
N SER A 159 -19.89 8.85 5.94
CA SER A 159 -20.82 8.68 4.83
C SER A 159 -22.14 9.38 5.22
N PRO A 160 -22.65 10.34 4.42
CA PRO A 160 -23.98 10.87 4.65
C PRO A 160 -24.96 9.77 4.25
N TYR A 161 -25.47 9.04 5.24
CA TYR A 161 -26.72 8.32 5.09
C TYR A 161 -27.79 9.38 4.79
N VAL A 162 -28.15 9.53 3.52
CA VAL A 162 -29.31 10.33 3.13
C VAL A 162 -30.52 9.60 3.67
N THR A 163 -31.10 10.15 4.74
CA THR A 163 -32.42 9.82 5.24
C THR A 163 -33.41 9.88 4.08
N GLU A 164 -34.08 8.77 3.82
CA GLU A 164 -35.19 8.63 2.88
C GLU A 164 -36.25 9.68 3.23
N SER A 165 -36.26 10.79 2.49
CA SER A 165 -37.45 11.62 2.33
C SER A 165 -38.30 10.97 1.26
N ASP A 166 -39.49 10.51 1.66
CA ASP A 166 -40.55 9.89 0.85
C ASP A 166 -41.15 10.82 -0.25
N ASP A 167 -40.36 11.74 -0.80
CA ASP A 167 -40.74 12.53 -1.96
C ASP A 167 -40.31 11.79 -3.22
N ASP A 168 -41.10 10.79 -3.60
CA ASP A 168 -41.06 10.17 -4.91
C ASP A 168 -41.28 11.25 -6.00
N PRO A 169 -40.26 11.60 -6.81
CA PRO A 169 -40.39 12.64 -7.81
C PRO A 169 -41.13 12.15 -9.06
N THR A 170 -41.56 10.89 -9.15
CA THR A 170 -42.27 10.35 -10.32
C THR A 170 -43.78 10.62 -10.32
N LEU A 171 -44.33 11.18 -9.23
CA LEU A 171 -45.75 11.60 -9.18
C LEU A 171 -46.00 13.04 -9.66
N ASN A 172 -44.97 13.82 -9.98
CA ASN A 172 -45.13 15.25 -10.32
C ASN A 172 -44.86 15.57 -11.80
N ILE A 173 -45.44 14.78 -12.69
CA ILE A 173 -45.55 15.11 -14.12
C ILE A 173 -46.96 15.62 -14.43
N ASN A 174 -47.13 16.95 -14.46
CA ASN A 174 -48.21 17.61 -15.21
C ASN A 174 -47.62 18.67 -16.13
#